data_AF-U2R347-F1
#
_entry.id   AF-U2R347-F1
#
_cell.length_a   1.000
_cell.length_b   1.000
_cell.length_c   1.000
_cell.angle_alpha   90.00
_cell.angle_beta   90.00
_cell.angle_gamma   90.00
#
_symmetry.space_group_name_H-M   'P 1'
#
loop_
_entity.id
_entity.type
_entity.pdbx_description
1 polymer ?
#
loop_
_entity_poly.entity_id
_entity_poly.type
_entity_poly.pdbx_seq_one_letter_code
_entity_poly.pdbx_strand_id
1 'polypeptide(L)'
;MIKIRVIKIYRIKKSEEKNMFLNKYPIFKKGHNVDKEVFEILRDNPLEILSLTYSKYQDGIISGFELTTNIEEKIVIVNKGIIKCNGEIYWMAEDYKFDMPMEEDRYTLKLKLNSNIKQEKYFVREGEFILEKGYDNVSDDEIEITRFITRVGAELRNDYNNFTDLRRDFNLLEIINTKYSSNHINGTLHPTILKLWGMEAAKKEELDIYDVNFYVNCLQGDVEREVIIAYINRKLDLSNIDYTNEELYENLLRILQILGRERRIIEKKRIIPQKITIE
;
A
#
# COMPACT_ATOMS: atom_id res chain seq x y z
N MET A 1 -12.49 42.25 53.33
CA MET A 1 -13.29 41.05 52.98
C MET A 1 -14.62 41.54 52.43
N ILE A 2 -15.12 41.30 51.22
CA ILE A 2 -14.82 40.45 50.06
C ILE A 2 -15.32 41.27 48.85
N LYS A 3 -14.51 41.49 47.80
CA LYS A 3 -14.96 42.10 46.54
C LYS A 3 -15.70 41.04 45.72
N ILE A 4 -17.01 41.17 45.57
CA ILE A 4 -17.80 40.32 44.67
C ILE A 4 -17.54 40.80 43.22
N ARG A 5 -16.78 40.02 42.46
CA ARG A 5 -16.60 40.18 41.01
C ARG A 5 -17.90 39.79 40.32
N VAL A 6 -18.55 40.75 39.66
CA VAL A 6 -19.63 40.49 38.72
C VAL A 6 -19.01 39.76 37.52
N ILE A 7 -19.28 38.47 37.41
CA ILE A 7 -18.91 37.65 36.27
C ILE A 7 -19.76 38.11 35.08
N LYS A 8 -19.13 38.77 34.10
CA LYS A 8 -19.72 38.94 32.77
C LYS A 8 -19.88 37.53 32.19
N ILE A 9 -21.11 37.03 32.19
CA ILE A 9 -21.50 35.86 31.41
C ILE A 9 -21.32 36.26 29.94
N TYR A 10 -20.20 35.85 29.35
CA TYR A 10 -20.05 35.87 27.90
C TYR A 10 -21.11 34.92 27.36
N ARG A 11 -22.14 35.51 26.76
CA ARG A 11 -23.15 34.81 25.96
C ARG A 11 -22.41 34.17 24.81
N ILE A 12 -22.10 32.87 24.94
CA ILE A 12 -21.57 32.03 23.87
C ILE A 12 -22.57 32.19 22.72
N LYS A 13 -22.11 32.77 21.60
CA LYS A 13 -22.87 32.75 20.34
C LYS A 13 -23.15 31.28 20.07
N LYS A 14 -24.42 30.91 20.14
CA LYS A 14 -24.97 29.65 19.64
C LYS A 14 -24.37 29.45 18.25
N SER A 15 -23.53 28.44 18.09
CA SER A 15 -23.06 28.01 16.77
C SER A 15 -24.30 27.73 15.94
N GLU A 16 -24.49 28.48 14.85
CA GLU A 16 -25.42 28.08 13.81
C GLU A 16 -24.99 26.68 13.36
N GLU A 17 -25.83 25.69 13.61
CA GLU A 17 -25.68 24.36 13.02
C GLU A 17 -25.67 24.54 11.51
N LYS A 18 -24.48 24.38 10.90
CA LYS A 18 -24.32 24.36 9.45
C LYS A 18 -24.94 23.05 8.92
N ASN A 19 -26.27 23.01 8.79
CA ASN A 19 -27.03 21.87 8.27
C ASN A 19 -26.94 21.72 6.74
N MET A 20 -25.97 22.37 6.09
CA MET A 20 -25.84 22.38 4.63
C MET A 20 -24.37 22.34 4.23
N PHE A 21 -24.00 21.36 3.41
CA PHE A 21 -22.71 21.32 2.72
C PHE A 21 -22.89 21.89 1.31
N LEU A 22 -21.87 22.58 0.79
CA LEU A 22 -21.91 23.30 -0.48
C LEU A 22 -20.70 22.89 -1.31
N ASN A 23 -20.93 22.30 -2.48
CA ASN A 23 -19.87 21.98 -3.44
C ASN A 23 -19.88 23.04 -4.56
N LYS A 24 -18.78 23.77 -4.72
CA LYS A 24 -18.60 24.76 -5.78
C LYS A 24 -17.70 24.19 -6.87
N TYR A 25 -18.13 24.34 -8.12
CA TYR A 25 -17.32 23.98 -9.29
C TYR A 25 -17.24 25.16 -10.24
N PRO A 26 -16.06 25.44 -10.80
CA PRO A 26 -15.89 26.59 -11.67
C PRO A 26 -16.58 26.37 -13.02
N ILE A 27 -17.28 27.39 -13.50
CA ILE A 27 -17.92 27.40 -14.82
C ILE A 27 -17.15 28.38 -15.70
N PHE A 28 -16.43 27.86 -16.69
CA PHE A 28 -15.72 28.68 -17.67
C PHE A 28 -16.63 29.05 -18.83
N LYS A 29 -16.82 30.35 -19.05
CA LYS A 29 -17.58 30.91 -20.18
C LYS A 29 -16.77 32.00 -20.85
N LYS A 30 -16.81 32.06 -22.18
CA LYS A 30 -16.14 33.11 -22.95
C LYS A 30 -16.58 34.49 -22.42
N GLY A 31 -15.62 35.33 -22.06
CA GLY A 31 -15.87 36.67 -21.49
C GLY A 31 -16.05 36.72 -19.96
N HIS A 32 -16.00 35.60 -19.24
CA HIS A 32 -15.92 35.61 -17.77
C HIS A 32 -14.46 35.74 -17.30
N ASN A 33 -14.20 36.65 -16.38
CA ASN A 33 -12.91 36.76 -15.71
C ASN A 33 -12.80 35.68 -14.63
N VAL A 34 -11.66 34.99 -14.59
CA VAL A 34 -11.35 34.04 -13.52
C VAL A 34 -10.79 34.83 -12.34
N ASP A 35 -11.52 34.83 -11.23
CA ASP A 35 -11.09 35.49 -10.01
C ASP A 35 -10.30 34.54 -9.10
N LYS A 36 -9.76 35.10 -8.02
CA LYS A 36 -8.95 34.38 -7.04
C LYS A 36 -9.70 33.19 -6.42
N GLU A 37 -11.00 33.34 -6.15
CA GLU A 37 -11.81 32.29 -5.53
C GLU A 37 -11.93 31.07 -6.44
N VAL A 38 -12.10 31.27 -7.75
CA VAL A 38 -12.08 30.18 -8.73
C VAL A 38 -10.74 29.44 -8.75
N PHE A 39 -9.61 30.15 -8.68
CA PHE A 39 -8.28 29.51 -8.64
C PHE A 39 -8.06 28.71 -7.34
N GLU A 40 -8.54 29.21 -6.20
CA GLU A 40 -8.49 28.49 -4.93
C GLU A 40 -9.32 27.19 -5.01
N ILE A 41 -10.53 27.25 -5.57
CA ILE A 41 -11.39 26.07 -5.81
C ILE A 41 -10.68 25.03 -6.70
N LEU A 42 -10.00 25.46 -7.77
CA LEU A 42 -9.28 24.55 -8.66
C LEU A 42 -8.07 23.90 -7.99
N ARG A 43 -7.36 24.67 -7.15
CA ARG A 43 -6.17 24.19 -6.43
C ARG A 43 -6.55 23.18 -5.34
N ASP A 44 -7.61 23.46 -4.58
CA ASP A 44 -7.93 22.73 -3.35
C ASP A 44 -8.77 21.47 -3.60
N ASN A 45 -9.66 21.48 -4.61
CA ASN A 45 -10.58 20.37 -4.91
C ASN A 45 -9.89 19.00 -5.04
N PRO A 46 -8.77 18.83 -5.78
CA PRO A 46 -8.15 17.52 -5.93
C PRO A 46 -7.67 16.94 -4.60
N LEU A 47 -7.04 17.75 -3.75
CA LEU A 47 -6.53 17.31 -2.46
C LEU A 47 -7.66 17.06 -1.47
N GLU A 48 -8.72 17.87 -1.50
CA GLU A 48 -9.91 17.66 -0.67
C GLU A 48 -10.61 16.34 -1.04
N ILE A 49 -10.80 16.07 -2.33
CA ILE A 49 -11.36 14.80 -2.81
C ILE A 49 -10.52 13.62 -2.34
N LEU A 50 -9.19 13.68 -2.48
CA LEU A 50 -8.29 12.60 -2.01
C LEU A 50 -8.36 12.43 -0.49
N SER A 51 -8.32 13.52 0.27
CA SER A 51 -8.43 13.50 1.74
C SER A 51 -9.74 12.87 2.20
N LEU A 52 -10.86 13.21 1.56
CA LEU A 52 -12.17 12.61 1.86
C LEU A 52 -12.23 11.13 1.45
N THR A 53 -11.71 10.78 0.28
CA THR A 53 -11.69 9.40 -0.25
C THR A 53 -10.93 8.47 0.68
N TYR A 54 -9.75 8.89 1.14
CA TYR A 54 -8.87 8.11 2.02
C TYR A 54 -8.96 8.55 3.49
N SER A 55 -10.07 9.18 3.90
CA SER A 55 -10.22 9.71 5.25
C SER A 55 -10.13 8.64 6.34
N LYS A 56 -10.70 7.45 6.07
CA LYS A 56 -10.68 6.30 6.98
C LYS A 56 -9.39 5.49 6.93
N TYR A 57 -8.61 5.66 5.87
CA TYR A 57 -7.39 4.90 5.67
C TYR A 57 -6.32 5.35 6.66
N GLN A 58 -5.47 4.43 7.07
CA GLN A 58 -4.37 4.66 7.99
C GLN A 58 -3.07 4.85 7.20
N ASP A 59 -1.99 5.17 7.89
CA ASP A 59 -0.72 5.47 7.24
C ASP A 59 -0.18 4.29 6.43
N GLY A 60 0.41 4.58 5.27
CA GLY A 60 0.92 3.59 4.33
C GLY A 60 0.76 4.03 2.87
N ILE A 61 1.28 3.20 1.96
CA ILE A 61 1.18 3.40 0.51
C ILE A 61 -0.27 3.20 0.07
N ILE A 62 -0.83 4.15 -0.68
CA ILE A 62 -2.17 4.04 -1.28
C ILE A 62 -2.08 3.40 -2.66
N SER A 63 -1.10 3.84 -3.47
CA SER A 63 -0.91 3.34 -4.83
C SER A 63 0.47 3.74 -5.33
N GLY A 64 1.07 2.96 -6.23
CA GLY A 64 2.40 3.27 -6.76
C GLY A 64 3.51 2.76 -5.85
N PHE A 65 4.67 3.42 -5.89
CA PHE A 65 5.87 3.01 -5.15
C PHE A 65 6.34 1.59 -5.48
N GLU A 66 5.98 1.08 -6.65
CA GLU A 66 6.52 -0.19 -7.13
C GLU A 66 8.02 -0.06 -7.37
N LEU A 67 8.73 -1.15 -7.08
CA LEU A 67 10.17 -1.23 -7.26
C LEU A 67 10.46 -1.84 -8.62
N THR A 68 11.36 -1.23 -9.37
CA THR A 68 11.97 -1.81 -10.58
C THR A 68 13.48 -1.68 -10.52
N THR A 69 14.20 -2.60 -11.14
CA THR A 69 15.67 -2.63 -11.10
C THR A 69 16.24 -2.57 -12.50
N ASN A 70 17.14 -1.63 -12.75
CA ASN A 70 18.00 -1.64 -13.94
C ASN A 70 19.32 -2.34 -13.56
N ILE A 71 19.48 -3.57 -14.01
CA ILE A 71 20.63 -4.42 -13.71
C ILE A 71 21.91 -3.87 -14.34
N GLU A 72 21.83 -3.38 -15.59
CA GLU A 72 23.00 -2.87 -16.34
C GLU A 72 23.57 -1.62 -15.68
N GLU A 73 22.70 -0.72 -15.25
CA GLU A 73 23.07 0.54 -14.59
C GLU A 73 23.26 0.39 -13.08
N LYS A 74 22.89 -0.76 -12.49
CA LYS A 74 22.83 -1.00 -11.04
C LYS A 74 22.02 0.08 -10.30
N ILE A 75 20.84 0.39 -10.84
CA ILE A 75 19.92 1.38 -10.28
C ILE A 75 18.65 0.69 -9.83
N VAL A 76 18.13 1.09 -8.67
CA VAL A 76 16.77 0.77 -8.23
C VAL A 76 15.90 2.00 -8.45
N ILE A 77 14.71 1.78 -9.00
CA ILE A 77 13.73 2.80 -9.32
C ILE A 77 12.49 2.54 -8.46
N VAL A 78 12.09 3.55 -7.70
CA VAL A 78 10.81 3.59 -6.99
C VAL A 78 9.85 4.40 -7.85
N ASN A 79 8.79 3.77 -8.35
CA ASN A 79 7.85 4.43 -9.24
C ASN A 79 6.99 5.45 -8.49
N LYS A 80 6.56 6.49 -9.21
CA LYS A 80 5.60 7.50 -8.76
C LYS A 80 4.39 6.88 -8.04
N GLY A 81 3.84 7.59 -7.07
CA GLY A 81 2.78 7.04 -6.22
C GLY A 81 2.15 8.05 -5.26
N ILE A 82 1.19 7.55 -4.49
CA ILE A 82 0.45 8.27 -3.46
C ILE A 82 0.63 7.52 -2.14
N ILE A 83 0.90 8.27 -1.08
CA ILE A 83 1.13 7.74 0.26
C ILE A 83 0.42 8.61 1.30
N LYS A 84 -0.08 7.97 2.36
CA LYS A 84 -0.66 8.66 3.51
C LYS A 84 0.25 8.51 4.72
N CYS A 85 0.52 9.60 5.41
CA CYS A 85 1.28 9.60 6.66
C CYS A 85 0.79 10.72 7.57
N ASN A 86 0.59 10.43 8.85
CA ASN A 86 0.11 11.37 9.86
C ASN A 86 -1.16 12.12 9.45
N GLY A 87 -2.09 11.41 8.78
CA GLY A 87 -3.36 11.97 8.31
C GLY A 87 -3.27 12.79 7.02
N GLU A 88 -2.07 13.02 6.49
CA GLU A 88 -1.84 13.82 5.29
C GLU A 88 -1.51 12.96 4.07
N ILE A 89 -1.97 13.41 2.89
CA ILE A 89 -1.70 12.77 1.60
C ILE A 89 -0.48 13.42 0.94
N TYR A 90 0.43 12.59 0.46
CA TYR A 90 1.60 12.97 -0.30
C TYR A 90 1.55 12.26 -1.65
N TRP A 91 2.10 12.90 -2.69
CA TRP A 91 2.22 12.29 -4.02
C TRP A 91 3.61 12.55 -4.57
N MET A 92 4.22 11.49 -5.07
CA MET A 92 5.47 11.55 -5.80
C MET A 92 5.13 11.46 -7.29
N ALA A 93 5.34 12.54 -8.04
CA ALA A 93 4.91 12.63 -9.45
C ALA A 93 5.93 12.01 -10.43
N GLU A 94 7.20 11.95 -10.02
CA GLU A 94 8.32 11.43 -10.80
C GLU A 94 8.97 10.27 -10.07
N ASP A 95 9.56 9.34 -10.81
CA ASP A 95 10.21 8.18 -10.22
C ASP A 95 11.48 8.59 -9.45
N TYR A 96 11.68 8.02 -8.27
CA TYR A 96 12.92 8.17 -7.52
C TYR A 96 13.90 7.08 -7.92
N LYS A 97 15.18 7.42 -8.04
CA LYS A 97 16.24 6.49 -8.43
C LYS A 97 17.38 6.56 -7.41
N PHE A 98 17.92 5.40 -7.04
CA PHE A 98 19.12 5.33 -6.23
C PHE A 98 20.04 4.21 -6.72
N ASP A 99 21.34 4.40 -6.53
CA ASP A 99 22.34 3.41 -6.88
C ASP A 99 22.31 2.23 -5.91
N MET A 100 22.47 1.01 -6.44
CA MET A 100 22.61 -0.17 -5.59
C MET A 100 23.87 -0.04 -4.71
N PRO A 101 23.76 -0.23 -3.39
CA PRO A 101 24.92 -0.13 -2.51
C PRO A 101 25.96 -1.19 -2.82
N MET A 102 27.24 -0.78 -2.86
CA MET A 102 28.37 -1.65 -3.18
C MET A 102 28.87 -2.47 -1.99
N GLU A 103 28.59 -2.02 -0.77
CA GLU A 103 29.06 -2.66 0.46
C GLU A 103 28.07 -3.73 0.92
N GLU A 104 28.57 -4.94 1.20
CA GLU A 104 27.75 -6.03 1.74
C GLU A 104 27.20 -5.67 3.12
N ASP A 105 25.90 -5.39 3.16
CA ASP A 105 25.20 -5.14 4.39
C ASP A 105 23.70 -5.38 4.18
N ARG A 106 22.96 -5.25 5.26
CA ARG A 106 21.51 -5.12 5.26
C ARG A 106 21.18 -3.64 5.07
N TYR A 107 20.20 -3.36 4.24
CA TYR A 107 19.73 -2.00 3.98
C TYR A 107 18.22 -1.92 4.12
N THR A 108 17.76 -0.76 4.56
CA THR A 108 16.35 -0.38 4.56
C THR A 108 16.19 0.94 3.83
N LEU A 109 15.31 0.97 2.84
CA LEU A 109 14.88 2.20 2.20
C LEU A 109 13.58 2.68 2.85
N LYS A 110 13.63 3.86 3.46
CA LYS A 110 12.49 4.53 4.10
C LYS A 110 12.14 5.81 3.36
N LEU A 111 10.89 6.22 3.43
CA LEU A 111 10.41 7.51 2.99
C LEU A 111 9.97 8.32 4.21
N LYS A 112 10.72 9.36 4.53
CA LYS A 112 10.41 10.30 5.60
C LYS A 112 9.51 11.41 5.07
N LEU A 113 8.38 11.66 5.73
CA LEU A 113 7.33 12.53 5.22
C LEU A 113 7.09 13.72 6.16
N ASN A 114 7.49 14.91 5.72
CA ASN A 114 7.36 16.15 6.47
C ASN A 114 6.27 17.04 5.86
N SER A 115 5.30 17.48 6.66
CA SER A 115 4.23 18.38 6.21
C SER A 115 4.34 19.79 6.81
N ASN A 116 3.53 20.70 6.27
CA ASN A 116 3.22 22.00 6.87
C ASN A 116 4.42 22.96 7.02
N ILE A 117 5.43 22.80 6.17
CA ILE A 117 6.53 23.76 6.07
C ILE A 117 6.00 24.98 5.33
N LYS A 118 5.63 26.02 6.09
CA LYS A 118 5.13 27.28 5.53
C LYS A 118 6.30 28.08 4.95
N GLN A 119 6.31 28.25 3.64
CA GLN A 119 7.17 29.20 2.95
C GLN A 119 6.36 30.45 2.55
N GLU A 120 7.01 31.52 2.13
CA GLU A 120 6.34 32.81 1.89
C GLU A 120 5.14 32.73 0.92
N LYS A 121 5.21 31.85 -0.09
CA LYS A 121 4.21 31.76 -1.16
C LYS A 121 3.49 30.41 -1.25
N TYR A 122 3.91 29.40 -0.49
CA TYR A 122 3.40 28.04 -0.63
C TYR A 122 3.60 27.24 0.66
N PHE A 123 2.75 26.22 0.85
CA PHE A 123 2.97 25.17 1.85
C PHE A 123 3.73 24.03 1.19
N VAL A 124 4.76 23.53 1.87
CA VAL A 124 5.55 22.41 1.39
C VAL A 124 5.18 21.15 2.17
N ARG A 125 4.93 20.09 1.41
CA ARG A 125 4.97 18.70 1.85
C ARG A 125 6.17 18.09 1.16
N GLU A 126 7.09 17.56 1.93
CA GLU A 126 8.35 17.01 1.45
C GLU A 126 8.40 15.53 1.81
N GLY A 127 8.87 14.73 0.86
CA GLY A 127 9.24 13.34 1.07
C GLY A 127 10.73 13.17 0.81
N GLU A 128 11.46 12.63 1.77
CA GLU A 128 12.88 12.36 1.65
C GLU A 128 13.11 10.85 1.73
N PHE A 129 13.76 10.28 0.70
CA PHE A 129 14.18 8.88 0.73
C PHE A 129 15.48 8.76 1.51
N ILE A 130 15.49 7.84 2.48
CA ILE A 130 16.65 7.57 3.32
C ILE A 130 17.00 6.09 3.17
N LEU A 131 18.22 5.82 2.70
CA LEU A 131 18.78 4.47 2.63
C LEU A 131 19.73 4.28 3.81
N GLU A 132 19.34 3.45 4.77
CA GLU A 132 20.09 3.20 6.00
C GLU A 132 20.60 1.76 6.05
N LYS A 133 21.70 1.56 6.79
CA LYS A 133 22.22 0.22 7.08
C LYS A 133 21.48 -0.38 8.27
N GLY A 134 21.28 -1.69 8.22
CA GLY A 134 20.53 -2.43 9.24
C GLY A 134 19.02 -2.35 9.06
N TYR A 135 18.32 -2.93 10.03
CA TYR A 135 16.86 -2.91 10.14
C TYR A 135 16.49 -2.05 11.35
N ASP A 136 16.76 -0.76 11.23
CA ASP A 136 16.41 0.20 12.27
C ASP A 136 14.90 0.42 12.34
N ASN A 137 14.42 0.81 13.52
CA ASN A 137 13.00 1.11 13.71
C ASN A 137 12.57 2.22 12.74
N VAL A 138 11.39 2.02 12.15
CA VAL A 138 10.71 3.02 11.33
C VAL A 138 9.99 3.96 12.29
N SER A 139 10.26 5.26 12.18
CA SER A 139 9.56 6.28 12.97
C SER A 139 8.11 6.48 12.50
N ASP A 140 7.27 7.11 13.31
CA ASP A 140 5.86 7.37 12.97
C ASP A 140 5.70 8.29 11.73
N ASP A 141 6.72 9.08 11.40
CA ASP A 141 6.81 9.95 10.21
C ASP A 141 7.50 9.29 9.01
N GLU A 142 7.78 7.99 9.10
CA GLU A 142 8.49 7.23 8.08
C GLU A 142 7.63 6.05 7.59
N ILE A 143 7.75 5.73 6.30
CA ILE A 143 7.21 4.49 5.74
C ILE A 143 8.35 3.70 5.13
N GLU A 144 8.49 2.44 5.54
CA GLU A 144 9.40 1.50 4.89
C GLU A 144 8.89 1.15 3.49
N ILE A 145 9.75 1.36 2.50
CA ILE A 145 9.49 1.03 1.10
C ILE A 145 9.98 -0.39 0.79
N THR A 146 11.20 -0.71 1.23
CA THR A 146 11.79 -2.04 1.07
C THR A 146 12.98 -2.23 2.00
N ARG A 147 13.31 -3.49 2.28
CA ARG A 147 14.56 -3.90 2.91
C ARG A 147 15.24 -4.98 2.08
N PHE A 148 16.56 -5.07 2.15
CA PHE A 148 17.31 -6.07 1.40
C PHE A 148 18.68 -6.34 2.02
N ILE A 149 19.29 -7.46 1.63
CA ILE A 149 20.69 -7.77 1.96
C ILE A 149 21.46 -7.83 0.65
N THR A 150 22.48 -6.99 0.51
CA THR A 150 23.32 -6.96 -0.70
C THR A 150 24.62 -7.75 -0.50
N ARG A 151 25.13 -8.36 -1.57
CA ARG A 151 26.45 -9.00 -1.62
C ARG A 151 27.27 -8.47 -2.79
N VAL A 152 28.59 -8.48 -2.67
CA VAL A 152 29.50 -7.97 -3.69
C VAL A 152 29.26 -8.70 -5.01
N GLY A 153 29.02 -7.91 -6.06
CA GLY A 153 28.85 -8.42 -7.41
C GLY A 153 27.51 -9.09 -7.69
N ALA A 154 26.54 -8.99 -6.77
CA ALA A 154 25.20 -9.52 -6.97
C ALA A 154 24.19 -8.46 -7.40
N GLU A 155 23.21 -8.89 -8.18
CA GLU A 155 22.11 -8.06 -8.69
C GLU A 155 20.98 -8.02 -7.66
N LEU A 156 20.53 -6.81 -7.27
CA LEU A 156 19.28 -6.69 -6.52
C LEU A 156 18.12 -6.95 -7.47
N ARG A 157 17.26 -7.90 -7.09
CA ARG A 157 16.09 -8.29 -7.88
C ARG A 157 14.78 -7.95 -7.18
N ASN A 158 13.73 -7.88 -7.99
CA ASN A 158 12.34 -7.65 -7.59
C ASN A 158 11.37 -8.60 -8.34
N ASP A 159 11.87 -9.64 -8.99
CA ASP A 159 11.12 -10.59 -9.81
C ASP A 159 10.50 -11.72 -8.97
N TYR A 160 9.48 -11.38 -8.18
CA TYR A 160 8.74 -12.38 -7.41
C TYR A 160 7.82 -13.18 -8.35
N ASN A 161 8.20 -14.41 -8.69
CA ASN A 161 7.41 -15.27 -9.58
C ASN A 161 6.34 -16.06 -8.83
N ASN A 162 6.56 -16.29 -7.55
CA ASN A 162 5.68 -17.02 -6.65
C ASN A 162 5.76 -16.39 -5.24
N PHE A 163 4.86 -16.80 -4.35
CA PHE A 163 4.75 -16.32 -2.98
C PHE A 163 6.00 -16.62 -2.16
N THR A 164 6.61 -17.80 -2.32
CA THR A 164 7.85 -18.14 -1.61
C THR A 164 9.06 -17.30 -2.05
N ASP A 165 9.05 -16.75 -3.26
CA ASP A 165 10.12 -15.89 -3.76
C ASP A 165 10.16 -14.52 -3.07
N LEU A 166 9.12 -14.15 -2.32
CA LEU A 166 9.07 -12.91 -1.53
C LEU A 166 10.08 -12.90 -0.37
N ARG A 167 10.63 -14.07 0.02
CA ARG A 167 11.68 -14.20 1.01
C ARG A 167 12.87 -14.94 0.42
N ARG A 168 14.03 -14.30 0.39
CA ARG A 168 15.31 -14.93 0.04
C ARG A 168 16.43 -14.38 0.90
N ASP A 169 17.47 -15.19 1.09
CA ASP A 169 18.57 -14.82 1.98
C ASP A 169 19.33 -13.56 1.50
N PHE A 170 19.43 -13.35 0.19
CA PHE A 170 20.22 -12.25 -0.39
C PHE A 170 19.62 -11.71 -1.70
N ASN A 171 19.94 -10.43 -1.94
CA ASN A 171 19.76 -9.67 -3.16
C ASN A 171 18.32 -9.63 -3.68
N LEU A 172 17.37 -9.56 -2.75
CA LEU A 172 15.96 -9.38 -3.04
C LEU A 172 15.51 -8.08 -2.38
N LEU A 173 14.91 -7.18 -3.17
CA LEU A 173 14.14 -6.07 -2.62
C LEU A 173 12.92 -6.68 -1.95
N GLU A 174 12.89 -6.77 -0.63
CA GLU A 174 11.78 -7.39 0.09
C GLU A 174 10.68 -6.36 0.36
N ILE A 175 9.43 -6.77 0.17
CA ILE A 175 8.23 -5.93 0.32
C ILE A 175 7.30 -6.38 1.47
N ILE A 176 7.70 -7.38 2.24
CA ILE A 176 6.83 -8.00 3.28
C ILE A 176 6.43 -6.96 4.33
N ASN A 177 7.39 -6.16 4.79
CA ASN A 177 7.15 -5.15 5.82
C ASN A 177 6.73 -3.78 5.26
N THR A 178 6.60 -3.64 3.94
CA THR A 178 6.06 -2.45 3.30
C THR A 178 4.60 -2.26 3.71
N LYS A 179 4.30 -1.14 4.37
CA LYS A 179 2.96 -0.85 4.89
C LYS A 179 2.08 -0.26 3.78
N TYR A 180 1.03 -0.99 3.39
CA TYR A 180 -0.03 -0.45 2.53
C TYR A 180 -1.15 0.15 3.36
N SER A 181 -1.68 1.26 2.89
CA SER A 181 -2.75 2.02 3.52
C SER A 181 -4.08 1.25 3.42
N SER A 182 -4.79 1.14 4.54
CA SER A 182 -6.10 0.45 4.62
C SER A 182 -6.92 1.01 5.78
N ASN A 183 -8.12 0.51 6.03
CA ASN A 183 -8.93 0.98 7.16
C ASN A 183 -8.36 0.54 8.53
N HIS A 184 -7.64 -0.59 8.58
CA HIS A 184 -6.98 -1.08 9.80
C HIS A 184 -5.81 -0.20 10.28
N ILE A 185 -5.64 -0.04 11.60
CA ILE A 185 -4.61 0.81 12.25
C ILE A 185 -3.17 0.52 11.76
N ASN A 186 -2.87 -0.76 11.57
CA ASN A 186 -1.56 -1.24 11.09
C ASN A 186 -1.45 -1.28 9.55
N GLY A 187 -2.39 -0.69 8.81
CA GLY A 187 -2.46 -0.86 7.36
C GLY A 187 -2.72 -2.33 6.98
N THR A 188 -2.40 -2.68 5.74
CA THR A 188 -2.48 -4.05 5.21
C THR A 188 -1.17 -4.48 4.52
N LEU A 189 -1.11 -5.71 4.05
CA LEU A 189 0.01 -6.24 3.26
C LEU A 189 0.07 -5.60 1.88
N HIS A 190 1.26 -5.56 1.30
CA HIS A 190 1.44 -5.15 -0.08
C HIS A 190 0.56 -5.99 -1.03
N PRO A 191 -0.23 -5.38 -1.94
CA PRO A 191 -1.15 -6.09 -2.82
C PRO A 191 -0.51 -7.20 -3.67
N THR A 192 0.74 -7.00 -4.12
CA THR A 192 1.54 -8.02 -4.82
C THR A 192 1.69 -9.30 -4.01
N ILE A 193 1.89 -9.21 -2.69
CA ILE A 193 2.03 -10.37 -1.79
C ILE A 193 0.75 -11.21 -1.83
N LEU A 194 -0.39 -10.55 -1.63
CA LEU A 194 -1.70 -11.20 -1.63
C LEU A 194 -2.05 -11.76 -3.01
N LYS A 195 -1.76 -11.02 -4.07
CA LYS A 195 -1.97 -11.48 -5.45
C LYS A 195 -1.18 -12.76 -5.75
N LEU A 196 0.11 -12.81 -5.39
CA LEU A 196 0.93 -14.01 -5.56
C LEU A 196 0.38 -15.19 -4.77
N TRP A 197 -0.03 -14.96 -3.51
CA TRP A 197 -0.68 -15.97 -2.70
C TRP A 197 -1.95 -16.50 -3.36
N GLY A 198 -2.83 -15.60 -3.81
CA GLY A 198 -4.09 -15.96 -4.45
C GLY A 198 -3.91 -16.71 -5.77
N MET A 199 -2.91 -16.31 -6.57
CA MET A 199 -2.54 -17.01 -7.81
C MET A 199 -2.07 -18.44 -7.55
N GLU A 200 -1.32 -18.67 -6.46
CA GLU A 200 -0.89 -20.01 -6.08
C GLU A 200 -2.01 -20.85 -5.47
N ALA A 201 -2.77 -20.29 -4.54
CA ALA A 201 -3.90 -20.96 -3.91
C ALA A 201 -4.93 -21.41 -4.95
N ALA A 202 -5.24 -20.58 -5.95
CA ALA A 202 -6.17 -20.90 -7.03
C ALA A 202 -5.77 -22.15 -7.86
N LYS A 203 -4.49 -22.51 -7.87
CA LYS A 203 -3.97 -23.70 -8.57
C LYS A 203 -4.14 -24.98 -7.75
N LYS A 204 -4.51 -24.92 -6.47
CA LYS A 204 -4.59 -26.09 -5.59
C LYS A 204 -5.92 -26.85 -5.75
N GLU A 205 -5.88 -28.16 -5.53
CA GLU A 205 -7.07 -29.02 -5.41
C GLU A 205 -7.64 -28.98 -3.99
N GLU A 206 -8.87 -29.49 -3.82
CA GLU A 206 -9.50 -29.71 -2.50
C GLU A 206 -9.65 -28.44 -1.62
N LEU A 207 -9.78 -27.28 -2.26
CA LEU A 207 -10.03 -26.01 -1.58
C LEU A 207 -11.42 -25.98 -0.94
N ASP A 208 -11.49 -25.51 0.30
CA ASP A 208 -12.77 -25.23 0.95
C ASP A 208 -13.33 -23.86 0.53
N ILE A 209 -14.53 -23.53 1.00
CA ILE A 209 -15.20 -22.27 0.64
C ILE A 209 -14.46 -21.03 1.16
N TYR A 210 -13.76 -21.13 2.29
CA TYR A 210 -12.99 -20.04 2.85
C TYR A 210 -11.73 -19.79 2.02
N ASP A 211 -11.06 -20.85 1.57
CA ASP A 211 -9.92 -20.77 0.66
C ASP A 211 -10.31 -20.10 -0.66
N VAL A 212 -11.45 -20.51 -1.23
CA VAL A 212 -11.98 -19.95 -2.48
C VAL A 212 -12.31 -18.47 -2.34
N ASN A 213 -13.03 -18.12 -1.28
CA ASN A 213 -13.38 -16.73 -1.02
C ASN A 213 -12.12 -15.88 -0.82
N PHE A 214 -11.16 -16.36 -0.03
CA PHE A 214 -9.95 -15.61 0.27
C PHE A 214 -9.08 -15.37 -0.97
N TYR A 215 -8.77 -16.42 -1.77
CA TYR A 215 -7.95 -16.19 -2.97
C TYR A 215 -8.65 -15.27 -3.99
N VAL A 216 -10.00 -15.32 -4.10
CA VAL A 216 -10.73 -14.42 -5.00
C VAL A 216 -10.58 -12.96 -4.55
N ASN A 217 -10.68 -12.67 -3.25
CA ASN A 217 -10.43 -11.32 -2.73
C ASN A 217 -9.01 -10.87 -3.03
N CYS A 218 -8.01 -11.73 -2.80
CA CYS A 218 -6.61 -11.43 -3.12
C CYS A 218 -6.35 -11.09 -4.59
N LEU A 219 -7.16 -11.63 -5.51
CA LEU A 219 -7.02 -11.38 -6.95
C LEU A 219 -7.81 -10.16 -7.45
N GLN A 220 -8.81 -9.70 -6.69
CA GLN A 220 -9.68 -8.60 -7.11
C GLN A 220 -9.17 -7.22 -6.69
N GLY A 221 -8.35 -7.13 -5.64
CA GLY A 221 -7.78 -5.86 -5.19
C GLY A 221 -7.14 -5.96 -3.82
N ASP A 222 -7.07 -4.82 -3.15
CA ASP A 222 -6.50 -4.71 -1.81
C ASP A 222 -7.40 -5.42 -0.79
N VAL A 223 -6.81 -6.28 0.03
CA VAL A 223 -7.53 -7.02 1.06
C VAL A 223 -7.29 -6.35 2.41
N GLU A 224 -8.36 -6.04 3.13
CA GLU A 224 -8.27 -5.48 4.49
C GLU A 224 -7.60 -6.46 5.45
N ARG A 225 -6.83 -5.92 6.41
CA ARG A 225 -6.04 -6.76 7.34
C ARG A 225 -6.95 -7.71 8.13
N GLU A 226 -8.11 -7.26 8.58
CA GLU A 226 -9.06 -8.06 9.35
C GLU A 226 -9.52 -9.30 8.58
N VAL A 227 -9.63 -9.22 7.25
CA VAL A 227 -9.98 -10.36 6.40
C VAL A 227 -8.84 -11.38 6.36
N ILE A 228 -7.58 -10.91 6.26
CA ILE A 228 -6.39 -11.76 6.31
C ILE A 228 -6.30 -12.46 7.67
N ILE A 229 -6.46 -11.71 8.76
CA ILE A 229 -6.44 -12.22 10.14
C ILE A 229 -7.53 -13.28 10.35
N ALA A 230 -8.77 -12.98 9.93
CA ALA A 230 -9.88 -13.91 10.05
C ALA A 230 -9.63 -15.22 9.30
N TYR A 231 -9.08 -15.14 8.08
CA TYR A 231 -8.70 -16.32 7.31
C TYR A 231 -7.61 -17.13 8.01
N ILE A 232 -6.54 -16.49 8.48
CA ILE A 232 -5.44 -17.14 9.20
C ILE A 232 -5.95 -17.87 10.43
N ASN A 233 -6.69 -17.17 11.30
CA ASN A 233 -7.26 -17.72 12.52
C ASN A 233 -8.13 -18.94 12.22
N ARG A 234 -8.97 -18.85 11.18
CA ARG A 234 -9.87 -19.93 10.79
C ARG A 234 -9.14 -21.17 10.27
N LYS A 235 -8.07 -21.01 9.50
CA LYS A 235 -7.32 -22.12 8.88
C LYS A 235 -6.33 -22.78 9.82
N LEU A 236 -5.75 -22.02 10.75
CA LEU A 236 -4.73 -22.51 11.68
C LEU A 236 -5.26 -22.78 13.09
N ASP A 237 -6.58 -22.62 13.31
CA ASP A 237 -7.25 -22.74 14.62
C ASP A 237 -6.60 -21.83 15.69
N LEU A 238 -6.38 -20.58 15.30
CA LEU A 238 -5.81 -19.52 16.14
C LEU A 238 -6.90 -18.52 16.55
N SER A 239 -6.58 -17.65 17.51
CA SER A 239 -7.51 -16.63 18.02
C SER A 239 -6.84 -15.28 18.30
N ASN A 240 -5.76 -14.97 17.57
CA ASN A 240 -5.05 -13.69 17.74
C ASN A 240 -5.86 -12.56 17.12
N ILE A 241 -5.82 -11.40 17.75
CA ILE A 241 -6.57 -10.21 17.31
C ILE A 241 -5.74 -9.37 16.34
N ASP A 242 -4.41 -9.46 16.41
CA ASP A 242 -3.48 -8.68 15.60
C ASP A 242 -2.24 -9.51 15.26
N TYR A 243 -1.57 -9.11 14.18
CA TYR A 243 -0.37 -9.73 13.64
C TYR A 243 0.49 -8.67 12.97
N THR A 244 1.80 -8.78 13.11
CA THR A 244 2.77 -8.05 12.29
C THR A 244 2.70 -8.52 10.83
N ASN A 245 3.22 -7.72 9.90
CA ASN A 245 3.29 -8.14 8.49
C ASN A 245 4.07 -9.45 8.30
N GLU A 246 5.16 -9.59 9.06
CA GLU A 246 5.98 -10.79 9.11
C GLU A 246 5.15 -12.02 9.49
N GLU A 247 4.39 -11.93 10.59
CA GLU A 247 3.54 -13.04 11.03
C GLU A 247 2.38 -13.33 10.07
N LEU A 248 1.81 -12.31 9.42
CA LEU A 248 0.80 -12.53 8.38
C LEU A 248 1.40 -13.33 7.21
N TYR A 249 2.57 -12.92 6.72
CA TYR A 249 3.26 -13.61 5.64
C TYR A 249 3.58 -15.07 6.00
N GLU A 250 4.18 -15.31 7.17
CA GLU A 250 4.55 -16.66 7.62
C GLU A 250 3.34 -17.58 7.80
N ASN A 251 2.24 -17.05 8.36
CA ASN A 251 1.01 -17.84 8.50
C ASN A 251 0.36 -18.13 7.14
N LEU A 252 0.35 -17.16 6.21
CA LEU A 252 -0.14 -17.38 4.85
C LEU A 252 0.72 -18.40 4.09
N LEU A 253 2.04 -18.37 4.28
CA LEU A 253 2.98 -19.35 3.73
C LEU A 253 2.67 -20.75 4.26
N ARG A 254 2.52 -20.88 5.59
CA ARG A 254 2.14 -22.15 6.24
C ARG A 254 0.82 -22.69 5.71
N ILE A 255 -0.18 -21.83 5.56
CA ILE A 255 -1.47 -22.24 4.99
C ILE A 255 -1.29 -22.74 3.55
N LEU A 256 -0.52 -22.02 2.72
CA LEU A 256 -0.27 -22.40 1.34
C LEU A 256 0.42 -23.77 1.19
N GLN A 257 1.28 -24.13 2.16
CA GLN A 257 1.92 -25.45 2.26
C GLN A 257 0.96 -26.56 2.71
N ILE A 258 -0.06 -26.22 3.51
CA ILE A 258 -1.11 -27.14 3.95
C ILE A 258 -2.16 -27.36 2.85
N LEU A 259 -2.45 -26.32 2.05
CA LEU A 259 -3.35 -26.45 0.90
C LEU A 259 -2.84 -27.56 -0.03
N GLY A 260 -3.79 -28.33 -0.58
CA GLY A 260 -3.57 -29.61 -1.22
C GLY A 260 -2.60 -29.63 -2.40
N ARG A 261 -2.58 -30.74 -3.15
CA ARG A 261 -1.69 -30.86 -4.32
C ARG A 261 -2.10 -29.88 -5.42
N GLU A 262 -1.15 -29.54 -6.30
CA GLU A 262 -1.46 -28.74 -7.48
C GLU A 262 -2.47 -29.46 -8.37
N ARG A 263 -3.40 -28.68 -8.94
CA ARG A 263 -4.37 -29.16 -9.94
C ARG A 263 -3.65 -29.81 -11.09
N ARG A 264 -4.00 -31.06 -11.39
CA ARG A 264 -3.49 -31.71 -12.60
C ARG A 264 -4.10 -31.00 -13.81
N ILE A 265 -3.26 -30.39 -14.63
CA ILE A 265 -3.66 -29.92 -15.95
C ILE A 265 -3.94 -31.17 -16.80
N ILE A 266 -5.21 -31.55 -16.92
CA ILE A 266 -5.61 -32.59 -17.87
C ILE A 266 -5.51 -31.96 -19.26
N GLU A 267 -4.43 -32.23 -19.99
CA GLU A 267 -4.35 -31.92 -21.41
C GLU A 267 -5.49 -32.64 -22.12
N LYS A 268 -6.51 -31.90 -22.55
CA LYS A 268 -7.56 -32.46 -23.41
C LYS A 268 -6.90 -32.85 -24.74
N LYS A 269 -6.53 -34.13 -24.89
CA LYS A 269 -6.13 -34.70 -26.18
C LYS A 269 -7.25 -34.37 -27.18
N ARG A 270 -6.92 -33.61 -28.23
CA ARG A 270 -7.83 -33.40 -29.36
C ARG A 270 -8.16 -34.78 -29.95
N ILE A 271 -9.40 -35.23 -29.80
CA ILE A 271 -9.91 -36.40 -30.50
C ILE A 271 -10.14 -35.95 -31.94
N ILE A 272 -9.21 -36.31 -32.84
CA ILE A 272 -9.39 -36.11 -34.28
C ILE A 272 -10.37 -37.19 -34.75
N PRO A 273 -11.56 -36.85 -35.29
CA PRO A 273 -12.48 -37.85 -35.80
C PRO A 273 -11.85 -38.57 -37.00
N GLN A 274 -11.82 -39.89 -36.97
CA GLN A 274 -11.39 -40.69 -38.12
C GLN A 274 -12.43 -40.54 -39.25
N LYS A 275 -11.95 -40.30 -40.48
CA LYS A 275 -12.81 -40.32 -41.67
C LYS A 275 -13.38 -41.73 -41.83
N ILE A 276 -14.70 -41.83 -41.80
CA ILE A 276 -15.42 -43.04 -42.19
C ILE A 276 -15.41 -43.05 -43.72
N THR A 277 -14.71 -44.01 -44.31
CA THR A 277 -14.83 -44.32 -45.74
C THR A 277 -15.94 -45.35 -45.87
N ILE A 278 -16.98 -45.03 -46.64
CA ILE A 278 -18.04 -45.96 -47.01
C ILE A 278 -17.59 -46.62 -48.31
N GLU A 279 -17.51 -47.95 -48.32
CA GLU A 279 -17.26 -48.75 -49.54
C GLU A 279 -18.42 -48.70 -50.52
#